data_AF-A0A383WAM4-F1
#
_entry.id   AF-A0A383WAM4-F1
#
_cell.length_a   1.000
_cell.length_b   1.000
_cell.length_c   1.000
_cell.angle_alpha   90.00
_cell.angle_beta   90.00
_cell.angle_gamma   90.00
#
_symmetry.space_group_name_H-M   'P 1'
#
loop_
_entity.id
_entity.type
_entity.pdbx_description
1 polymer ?
#
loop_
_entity_poly.entity_id
_entity_poly.type
_entity_poly.pdbx_seq_one_letter_code
_entity_poly.pdbx_strand_id
1 'polypeptide(L)'
;MTGFVGEMRAVAMKLHTKEQAPKEGGIEAPKPAVWAPTLKGYLQFLAESEVVYDAFESALQEASHPEYAKFQNTGLERTAALREDIKWMQQTYNLPAPVVEGDGPGKRYALHLQQLARDDPQYFICHYYNFFFAHTAGGRMIGTKVAQMLLDGKDLQFYQYNGDVSELLDGVRASLNELAEHWTREQKDHCLRETQDAFRYSGMLMKCMTE
;
A
#
# COMPACT_ATOMS: atom_id res chain seq x y z
N MET A 1 -7.33 2.75 19.07
CA MET A 1 -6.11 1.94 18.87
C MET A 1 -5.14 2.23 19.99
N THR A 2 -4.47 1.21 20.50
CA THR A 2 -3.46 1.27 21.56
C THR A 2 -2.12 0.74 21.03
N GLY A 3 -1.04 0.95 21.79
CA GLY A 3 0.29 0.51 21.40
C GLY A 3 0.92 1.35 20.28
N PHE A 4 2.04 0.88 19.76
CA PHE A 4 2.83 1.58 18.76
C PHE A 4 2.07 1.80 17.43
N VAL A 5 1.17 0.89 17.06
CA VAL A 5 0.27 1.09 15.91
C VAL A 5 -0.60 2.34 16.09
N GLY A 6 -1.01 2.66 17.32
CA GLY A 6 -1.72 3.91 17.61
C GLY A 6 -0.88 5.15 17.27
N GLU A 7 0.43 5.11 17.54
CA GLU A 7 1.35 6.18 17.17
C GLU A 7 1.53 6.27 15.65
N MET A 8 1.75 5.14 14.96
CA MET A 8 1.87 5.10 13.50
C MET A 8 0.62 5.68 12.81
N ARG A 9 -0.59 5.32 13.28
CA ARG A 9 -1.84 5.93 12.79
C ARG A 9 -1.89 7.43 13.05
N ALA A 10 -1.49 7.88 14.24
CA ALA A 10 -1.52 9.30 14.58
C ALA A 10 -0.61 10.13 13.66
N VAL A 11 0.56 9.61 13.27
CA VAL A 11 1.44 10.27 12.29
C VAL A 11 0.83 10.22 10.89
N ALA A 12 0.35 9.06 10.45
CA ALA A 12 -0.26 8.91 9.14
C ALA A 12 -1.47 9.84 8.93
N MET A 13 -2.36 9.97 9.93
CA MET A 13 -3.54 10.84 9.81
C MET A 13 -3.19 12.33 9.68
N LYS A 14 -2.08 12.78 10.28
CA LYS A 14 -1.59 14.15 10.10
C LYS A 14 -1.18 14.46 8.66
N LEU A 15 -0.84 13.44 7.88
CA LEU A 15 -0.45 13.57 6.47
C LEU A 15 -1.62 13.42 5.49
N HIS A 16 -2.79 12.95 5.95
CA HIS A 16 -3.98 12.89 5.10
C HIS A 16 -4.61 14.26 4.94
N THR A 17 -5.20 14.52 3.77
CA THR A 17 -6.06 15.69 3.60
C THR A 17 -7.40 15.49 4.31
N LYS A 18 -8.07 16.58 4.67
CA LYS A 18 -9.45 16.51 5.20
C LYS A 18 -10.45 15.92 4.20
N GLU A 19 -10.16 15.93 2.90
CA GLU A 19 -11.00 15.23 1.93
C GLU A 19 -10.82 13.72 2.03
N GLN A 20 -9.58 13.25 2.19
CA GLN A 20 -9.27 11.82 2.35
C GLN A 20 -9.73 11.28 3.70
N ALA A 21 -9.63 12.09 4.77
CA ALA A 21 -10.03 11.75 6.13
C ALA A 21 -10.78 12.91 6.81
N PRO A 22 -12.11 13.05 6.60
CA PRO A 22 -12.89 14.22 7.06
C PRO A 22 -12.82 14.55 8.55
N LYS A 23 -12.65 13.53 9.40
CA LYS A 23 -12.64 13.71 10.85
C LYS A 23 -11.25 13.96 11.43
N GLU A 24 -10.19 13.57 10.74
CA GLU A 24 -8.85 13.40 11.36
C GLU A 24 -7.68 13.85 10.47
N GLY A 25 -7.93 14.19 9.20
CA GLY A 25 -6.91 14.67 8.27
C GLY A 25 -6.26 15.96 8.75
N GLY A 26 -4.93 15.97 8.77
CA GLY A 26 -4.13 17.11 9.24
C GLY A 26 -3.87 18.19 8.19
N ILE A 27 -4.14 17.92 6.91
CA ILE A 27 -3.83 18.83 5.80
C ILE A 27 -5.12 19.34 5.15
N GLU A 28 -5.18 20.63 4.83
CA GLU A 28 -6.28 21.17 4.02
C GLU A 28 -6.25 20.58 2.62
N ALA A 29 -7.41 20.20 2.09
CA ALA A 29 -7.48 19.65 0.74
C ALA A 29 -7.11 20.76 -0.26
N PRO A 30 -6.21 20.50 -1.23
CA PRO A 30 -6.01 21.43 -2.34
C PRO A 30 -7.32 21.58 -3.12
N LYS A 31 -7.42 22.62 -3.96
CA LYS A 31 -8.57 22.76 -4.87
C LYS A 31 -8.72 21.44 -5.65
N PRO A 32 -9.93 20.85 -5.70
CA PRO A 32 -10.11 19.57 -6.35
C PRO A 32 -9.71 19.69 -7.82
N ALA A 33 -8.59 19.04 -8.18
CA ALA A 33 -8.29 18.76 -9.56
C ALA A 33 -9.32 17.75 -10.06
N VAL A 34 -9.68 17.82 -11.34
CA VAL A 34 -10.56 16.80 -11.94
C VAL A 34 -9.80 15.48 -11.95
N TRP A 35 -10.14 14.60 -11.00
CA TRP A 35 -9.62 13.24 -10.98
C TRP A 35 -10.30 12.44 -12.09
N ALA A 36 -9.56 12.18 -13.17
CA ALA A 36 -10.02 11.51 -14.37
C ALA A 36 -9.14 10.30 -14.68
N PRO A 37 -9.39 9.14 -14.02
CA PRO A 37 -8.64 7.94 -14.31
C PRO A 37 -8.92 7.45 -15.74
N THR A 38 -7.95 6.75 -16.36
CA THR A 38 -8.10 6.11 -17.67
C THR A 38 -7.91 4.61 -17.57
N LEU A 39 -8.44 3.83 -18.54
CA LEU A 39 -8.22 2.38 -18.57
C LEU A 39 -6.73 2.02 -18.61
N LYS A 40 -5.96 2.74 -19.43
CA LYS A 40 -4.51 2.55 -19.57
C LYS A 40 -3.77 2.93 -18.28
N GLY A 41 -4.08 4.11 -17.73
CA GLY A 41 -3.44 4.60 -16.51
C GLY A 41 -3.75 3.70 -15.30
N TYR A 42 -4.99 3.22 -15.20
CA TYR A 42 -5.36 2.29 -14.15
C TYR A 42 -4.68 0.92 -14.30
N LEU A 43 -4.57 0.39 -15.53
CA LEU A 43 -3.77 -0.81 -15.78
C LEU A 43 -2.29 -0.61 -15.39
N GLN A 44 -1.71 0.56 -15.68
CA GLN A 44 -0.36 0.90 -15.24
C GLN A 44 -0.26 0.95 -13.72
N PHE A 45 -1.23 1.58 -13.04
CA PHE A 45 -1.29 1.62 -11.57
C PHE A 45 -1.31 0.21 -10.96
N LEU A 46 -2.10 -0.72 -11.52
CA LEU A 46 -2.13 -2.11 -11.04
C LEU A 46 -0.78 -2.80 -11.23
N ALA A 47 -0.13 -2.61 -12.39
CA ALA A 47 1.17 -3.22 -12.67
C ALA A 47 2.30 -2.66 -11.80
N GLU A 48 2.35 -1.34 -11.61
CA GLU A 48 3.33 -0.70 -10.72
C GLU A 48 3.08 -1.10 -9.26
N SER A 49 1.81 -1.26 -8.86
CA SER A 49 1.46 -1.75 -7.52
C SER A 49 1.87 -3.21 -7.32
N GLU A 50 1.70 -4.08 -8.33
CA GLU A 50 2.09 -5.49 -8.27
C GLU A 50 3.57 -5.66 -7.97
N VAL A 51 4.42 -4.85 -8.61
CA VAL A 51 5.86 -4.84 -8.38
C VAL A 51 6.21 -4.44 -6.94
N VAL A 52 5.43 -3.54 -6.33
CA VAL A 52 5.64 -3.11 -4.95
C VAL A 52 5.17 -4.17 -3.96
N TYR A 53 4.00 -4.78 -4.18
CA TYR A 53 3.53 -5.89 -3.36
C TYR A 53 4.48 -7.09 -3.44
N ASP A 54 4.96 -7.45 -4.64
CA ASP A 54 5.92 -8.53 -4.83
C ASP A 54 7.23 -8.25 -4.08
N ALA A 55 7.67 -6.98 -4.03
CA ALA A 55 8.85 -6.58 -3.25
C ALA A 55 8.64 -6.73 -1.74
N PHE A 56 7.49 -6.31 -1.20
CA PHE A 56 7.15 -6.53 0.21
C PHE A 56 7.06 -8.03 0.54
N GLU A 57 6.28 -8.77 -0.23
CA GLU A 57 6.01 -10.19 0.00
C GLU A 57 7.30 -11.02 -0.13
N SER A 58 8.15 -10.73 -1.12
CA SER A 58 9.45 -11.39 -1.27
C SER A 58 10.42 -11.05 -0.14
N ALA A 59 10.49 -9.78 0.29
CA ALA A 59 11.35 -9.38 1.42
C ALA A 59 10.93 -10.05 2.73
N LEU A 60 9.62 -10.14 2.98
CA LEU A 60 9.08 -10.84 4.13
C LEU A 60 9.36 -12.35 4.06
N GLN A 61 9.26 -12.94 2.87
CA GLN A 61 9.56 -14.36 2.65
C GLN A 61 11.05 -14.70 2.78
N GLU A 62 11.95 -13.81 2.35
CA GLU A 62 13.40 -13.94 2.53
C GLU A 62 13.76 -13.98 4.03
N ALA A 63 12.97 -13.28 4.85
CA ALA A 63 13.08 -13.29 6.31
C ALA A 63 14.51 -12.99 6.81
N SER A 64 15.15 -11.98 6.21
CA SER A 64 16.47 -11.47 6.59
C SER A 64 16.54 -11.06 8.07
N HIS A 65 15.40 -10.65 8.63
CA HIS A 65 15.20 -10.39 10.06
C HIS A 65 14.15 -11.35 10.64
N PRO A 66 14.38 -11.99 11.80
CA PRO A 66 13.47 -12.99 12.36
C PRO A 66 12.02 -12.52 12.55
N GLU A 67 11.83 -11.24 12.84
CA GLU A 67 10.51 -10.64 13.02
C GLU A 67 9.63 -10.66 11.76
N TYR A 68 10.23 -10.73 10.56
CA TYR A 68 9.50 -10.70 9.30
C TYR A 68 8.61 -11.92 9.10
N ALA A 69 8.95 -13.05 9.75
CA ALA A 69 8.13 -14.26 9.73
C ALA A 69 6.70 -14.02 10.24
N LYS A 70 6.48 -13.04 11.12
CA LYS A 70 5.16 -12.70 11.65
C LYS A 70 4.25 -11.98 10.65
N PHE A 71 4.82 -11.48 9.55
CA PHE A 71 4.10 -10.76 8.51
C PHE A 71 3.97 -11.58 7.22
N GLN A 72 4.32 -12.87 7.26
CA GLN A 72 4.05 -13.82 6.19
C GLN A 72 2.65 -14.43 6.35
N ASN A 73 1.96 -14.68 5.23
CA ASN A 73 0.66 -15.36 5.20
C ASN A 73 -0.39 -14.68 6.08
N THR A 74 -0.40 -13.35 6.08
CA THR A 74 -1.32 -12.52 6.89
C THR A 74 -2.72 -12.48 6.28
N GLY A 75 -2.87 -12.88 5.01
CA GLY A 75 -4.08 -12.71 4.23
C GLY A 75 -4.16 -11.33 3.56
N LEU A 76 -3.20 -10.43 3.81
CA LEU A 76 -3.15 -9.10 3.19
C LEU A 76 -2.34 -9.08 1.89
N GLU A 77 -1.65 -10.16 1.53
CA GLU A 77 -0.87 -10.31 0.30
C GLU A 77 -1.73 -10.07 -0.94
N ARG A 78 -1.25 -9.28 -1.91
CA ARG A 78 -2.02 -8.80 -3.07
C ARG A 78 -1.42 -9.19 -4.42
N THR A 79 -0.17 -9.66 -4.47
CA THR A 79 0.53 -9.93 -5.74
C THR A 79 -0.26 -10.87 -6.66
N ALA A 80 -0.79 -11.98 -6.13
CA ALA A 80 -1.57 -12.94 -6.91
C ALA A 80 -2.87 -12.33 -7.47
N ALA A 81 -3.59 -11.57 -6.64
CA ALA A 81 -4.83 -10.90 -7.03
C ALA A 81 -4.58 -9.85 -8.13
N LEU A 82 -3.50 -9.08 -8.00
CA LEU A 82 -3.09 -8.10 -9.00
C LEU A 82 -2.76 -8.75 -10.34
N ARG A 83 -2.01 -9.86 -10.34
CA ARG A 83 -1.69 -10.61 -11.57
C ARG A 83 -2.95 -11.07 -12.29
N GLU A 84 -3.97 -11.51 -11.56
CA GLU A 84 -5.25 -11.91 -12.14
C GLU A 84 -5.99 -10.71 -12.76
N ASP A 85 -6.12 -9.61 -12.03
CA ASP A 85 -6.83 -8.41 -12.50
C ASP A 85 -6.14 -7.74 -13.69
N ILE A 86 -4.80 -7.69 -13.69
CA ILE A 86 -4.00 -7.17 -14.83
C ILE A 86 -4.31 -7.98 -16.08
N LYS A 87 -4.23 -9.32 -15.98
CA LYS A 87 -4.53 -10.22 -17.10
C LYS A 87 -5.97 -10.05 -17.58
N TRP A 88 -6.93 -9.98 -16.66
CA TRP A 88 -8.34 -9.77 -16.97
C TRP A 88 -8.55 -8.44 -17.72
N MET A 89 -7.95 -7.34 -17.26
CA MET A 89 -8.06 -6.03 -17.90
C MET A 89 -7.47 -6.03 -19.31
N GLN A 90 -6.28 -6.61 -19.49
CA GLN A 90 -5.64 -6.73 -20.80
C GLN A 90 -6.54 -7.47 -21.80
N GLN A 91 -7.14 -8.58 -21.38
CA GLN A 91 -8.01 -9.40 -22.24
C GLN A 91 -9.35 -8.73 -22.52
N THR A 92 -9.98 -8.14 -21.50
CA THR A 92 -11.33 -7.55 -21.60
C THR A 92 -11.33 -6.29 -22.44
N TYR A 93 -10.31 -5.45 -22.30
CA TYR A 93 -10.22 -4.15 -22.97
C TYR A 93 -9.22 -4.11 -24.13
N ASN A 94 -8.66 -5.26 -24.51
CA ASN A 94 -7.63 -5.40 -25.55
C ASN A 94 -6.45 -4.42 -25.36
N LEU A 95 -6.00 -4.27 -24.11
CA LEU A 95 -4.91 -3.38 -23.75
C LEU A 95 -3.55 -4.10 -23.88
N PRO A 96 -2.49 -3.41 -24.33
CA PRO A 96 -1.15 -3.98 -24.35
C PRO A 96 -0.67 -4.28 -22.92
N ALA A 97 0.35 -5.13 -22.81
CA ALA A 97 1.03 -5.33 -21.54
C ALA A 97 1.57 -4.00 -20.99
N PRO A 98 1.30 -3.69 -19.71
CA PRO A 98 1.86 -2.50 -19.09
C PRO A 98 3.39 -2.63 -19.05
N VAL A 99 4.07 -1.53 -19.32
CA VAL A 99 5.54 -1.47 -19.27
C VAL A 99 5.91 -0.89 -17.93
N VAL A 100 6.52 -1.69 -17.06
CA VAL A 100 7.15 -1.20 -15.84
C VAL A 100 8.61 -0.89 -16.18
N GLU A 101 8.92 0.38 -16.34
CA GLU A 101 10.28 0.83 -16.70
C GLU A 101 11.23 0.76 -15.50
N GLY A 102 12.54 0.69 -15.77
CA GLY A 102 13.58 0.58 -14.75
C GLY A 102 13.59 1.75 -13.76
N ASP A 103 13.08 2.92 -14.16
CA ASP A 103 12.90 4.10 -13.33
C ASP A 103 11.42 4.47 -13.10
N GLY A 104 10.49 3.56 -13.39
CA GLY A 104 9.07 3.71 -13.06
C GLY A 104 8.81 3.80 -11.55
N PRO A 105 7.65 4.34 -11.13
CA PRO A 105 7.36 4.59 -9.71
C PRO A 105 7.35 3.32 -8.87
N GLY A 106 6.80 2.21 -9.36
CA GLY A 106 6.79 0.91 -8.68
C GLY A 106 8.18 0.32 -8.59
N LYS A 107 9.00 0.40 -9.65
CA LYS A 107 10.38 -0.09 -9.59
C LYS A 107 11.26 0.71 -8.62
N ARG A 108 11.16 2.04 -8.64
CA ARG A 108 11.86 2.91 -7.68
C ARG A 108 11.46 2.58 -6.24
N TYR A 109 10.18 2.33 -5.99
CA TYR A 109 9.71 1.97 -4.66
C TYR A 109 10.17 0.57 -4.24
N ALA A 110 10.04 -0.43 -5.12
CA ALA A 110 10.50 -1.78 -4.87
C ALA A 110 11.99 -1.85 -4.51
N LEU A 111 12.85 -1.11 -5.23
CA LEU A 111 14.28 -1.04 -4.92
C LEU A 111 14.54 -0.41 -3.53
N HIS A 112 13.81 0.66 -3.18
CA HIS A 112 13.89 1.27 -1.85
C HIS A 112 13.49 0.27 -0.76
N LEU A 113 12.37 -0.44 -0.95
CA LEU A 113 11.88 -1.45 0.00
C LEU A 113 12.86 -2.61 0.17
N GLN A 114 13.48 -3.09 -0.91
CA GLN A 114 14.49 -4.14 -0.85
C GLN A 114 15.73 -3.73 -0.06
N GLN A 115 16.14 -2.46 -0.17
CA GLN A 115 17.24 -1.93 0.62
C GLN A 115 16.85 -1.82 2.10
N LEU A 116 15.70 -1.21 2.41
CA LEU A 116 15.21 -1.08 3.79
C LEU A 116 15.02 -2.45 4.47
N ALA A 117 14.47 -3.43 3.76
CA ALA A 117 14.27 -4.79 4.30
C ALA A 117 15.58 -5.46 4.75
N ARG A 118 16.72 -5.03 4.24
CA ARG A 118 18.04 -5.54 4.64
C ARG A 118 18.66 -4.67 5.71
N ASP A 119 18.67 -3.37 5.49
CA ASP A 119 19.51 -2.44 6.23
C ASP A 119 18.77 -1.75 7.39
N ASP A 120 17.44 -1.62 7.31
CA ASP A 120 16.63 -0.81 8.23
C ASP A 120 15.20 -1.38 8.42
N PRO A 121 15.05 -2.37 9.34
CA PRO A 121 13.76 -3.00 9.57
C PRO A 121 12.71 -2.05 10.15
N GLN A 122 13.09 -1.00 10.87
CA GLN A 122 12.14 -0.02 11.42
C GLN A 122 11.47 0.78 10.29
N TYR A 123 12.25 1.25 9.32
CA TYR A 123 11.71 1.96 8.15
C TYR A 123 10.90 1.02 7.26
N PHE A 124 11.40 -0.19 7.01
CA PHE A 124 10.65 -1.19 6.25
C PHE A 124 9.27 -1.46 6.85
N ILE A 125 9.17 -1.62 8.17
CA ILE A 125 7.90 -1.83 8.88
C ILE A 125 6.98 -0.59 8.78
N CYS A 126 7.53 0.62 8.80
CA CYS A 126 6.75 1.84 8.57
C CYS A 126 6.08 1.82 7.20
N HIS A 127 6.83 1.45 6.16
CA HIS A 127 6.34 1.33 4.80
C HIS A 127 5.28 0.22 4.68
N TYR A 128 5.53 -0.96 5.26
CA TYR A 128 4.59 -2.07 5.29
C TYR A 128 3.26 -1.66 5.92
N TYR A 129 3.30 -1.05 7.12
CA TYR A 129 2.11 -0.57 7.80
C TYR A 129 1.32 0.42 6.93
N ASN A 130 1.98 1.49 6.45
CA ASN A 130 1.27 2.53 5.70
C ASN A 130 0.70 2.01 4.38
N PHE A 131 1.44 1.16 3.66
CA PHE A 131 1.04 0.67 2.34
C PHE A 131 -0.15 -0.29 2.42
N PHE A 132 -0.05 -1.34 3.24
CA PHE A 132 -1.10 -2.35 3.36
C PHE A 132 -2.35 -1.78 4.05
N PHE A 133 -2.21 -0.98 5.10
CA PHE A 133 -3.37 -0.41 5.80
C PHE A 133 -4.08 0.65 4.94
N ALA A 134 -3.35 1.46 4.18
CA ALA A 134 -3.97 2.41 3.25
C ALA A 134 -4.83 1.69 2.21
N HIS A 135 -4.37 0.56 1.68
CA HIS A 135 -5.13 -0.22 0.70
C HIS A 135 -6.45 -0.75 1.26
N THR A 136 -6.43 -1.33 2.47
CA THR A 136 -7.64 -1.87 3.13
C THR A 136 -8.68 -0.80 3.49
N ALA A 137 -8.28 0.47 3.59
CA ALA A 137 -9.15 1.60 3.89
C ALA A 137 -9.47 2.42 2.62
N GLY A 138 -8.63 3.42 2.32
CA GLY A 138 -8.85 4.33 1.19
C GLY A 138 -8.73 3.64 -0.16
N GLY A 139 -7.85 2.64 -0.29
CA GLY A 139 -7.65 1.90 -1.54
C GLY A 139 -8.92 1.22 -2.05
N ARG A 140 -9.70 0.58 -1.16
CA ARG A 140 -10.99 -0.04 -1.52
C ARG A 140 -12.00 0.98 -2.04
N MET A 141 -12.10 2.15 -1.42
CA MET A 141 -13.00 3.22 -1.90
C MET A 141 -12.60 3.72 -3.29
N ILE A 142 -11.29 3.88 -3.52
CA ILE A 142 -10.75 4.28 -4.83
C ILE A 142 -11.04 3.20 -5.87
N GLY A 143 -10.79 1.93 -5.55
CA GLY A 143 -11.09 0.78 -6.41
C GLY A 143 -12.55 0.74 -6.86
N THR A 144 -13.49 0.85 -5.91
CA THR A 144 -14.93 0.92 -6.23
C THR A 144 -15.26 2.06 -7.17
N LYS A 145 -14.68 3.25 -6.93
CA LYS A 145 -14.95 4.43 -7.77
C LYS A 145 -14.38 4.26 -9.19
N VAL A 146 -13.16 3.74 -9.32
CA VAL A 146 -12.58 3.43 -10.65
C VAL A 146 -13.42 2.37 -11.37
N ALA A 147 -13.82 1.31 -10.68
CA ALA A 147 -14.64 0.26 -11.27
C ALA A 147 -15.97 0.78 -11.82
N GLN A 148 -16.64 1.66 -11.08
CA GLN A 148 -17.87 2.31 -11.54
C GLN A 148 -17.64 3.23 -12.75
N MET A 149 -16.49 3.91 -12.81
CA MET A 149 -16.18 4.86 -13.87
C MET A 149 -15.72 4.19 -15.17
N LEU A 150 -14.94 3.10 -15.07
CA LEU A 150 -14.18 2.55 -16.19
C LEU A 150 -14.42 1.07 -16.46
N LEU A 151 -14.92 0.30 -15.48
CA LEU A 151 -14.91 -1.16 -15.51
C LEU A 151 -16.29 -1.81 -15.39
N ASP A 152 -17.35 -1.08 -15.75
CA ASP A 152 -18.74 -1.53 -15.65
C ASP A 152 -19.13 -2.09 -14.27
N GLY A 153 -18.52 -1.53 -13.21
CA GLY A 153 -18.75 -1.97 -11.83
C GLY A 153 -18.10 -3.31 -11.48
N LYS A 154 -17.13 -3.81 -12.25
CA LYS A 154 -16.37 -5.03 -11.93
C LYS A 154 -15.77 -4.96 -10.53
N ASP A 155 -16.05 -5.98 -9.74
CA ASP A 155 -15.36 -6.20 -8.47
C ASP A 155 -14.03 -6.93 -8.73
N LEU A 156 -12.92 -6.23 -8.51
CA LEU A 156 -11.55 -6.70 -8.79
C LEU A 156 -10.99 -7.48 -7.62
N GLN A 157 -10.22 -8.53 -7.91
CA GLN A 157 -9.62 -9.41 -6.89
C GLN A 157 -8.71 -8.62 -5.94
N PHE A 158 -8.05 -7.57 -6.43
CA PHE A 158 -7.15 -6.70 -5.68
C PHE A 158 -7.81 -6.12 -4.41
N TYR A 159 -9.13 -5.88 -4.44
CA TYR A 159 -9.89 -5.32 -3.32
C TYR A 159 -10.70 -6.34 -2.52
N GLN A 160 -10.64 -7.62 -2.91
CA GLN A 160 -11.33 -8.73 -2.23
C GLN A 160 -10.37 -9.48 -1.31
N TYR A 161 -10.84 -9.86 -0.12
CA TYR A 161 -10.05 -10.59 0.86
C TYR A 161 -10.76 -11.88 1.25
N ASN A 162 -9.98 -12.91 1.54
CA ASN A 162 -10.50 -14.18 2.04
C ASN A 162 -10.74 -14.05 3.55
N GLY A 163 -11.98 -13.72 3.94
CA GLY A 163 -12.39 -13.56 5.34
C GLY A 163 -12.68 -12.10 5.71
N ASP A 164 -12.85 -11.86 7.02
CA ASP A 164 -13.09 -10.51 7.54
C ASP A 164 -11.78 -9.71 7.59
N VAL A 165 -11.71 -8.67 6.76
CA VAL A 165 -10.56 -7.74 6.71
C VAL A 165 -10.25 -7.14 8.08
N SER A 166 -11.25 -6.91 8.92
CA SER A 166 -11.02 -6.37 10.27
C SER A 166 -10.21 -7.35 11.12
N GLU A 167 -10.52 -8.64 11.06
CA GLU A 167 -9.81 -9.69 11.79
C GLU A 167 -8.37 -9.85 11.26
N LEU A 168 -8.18 -9.83 9.93
CA LEU A 168 -6.84 -9.85 9.32
C LEU A 168 -6.00 -8.66 9.79
N LEU A 169 -6.58 -7.47 9.78
CA LEU A 169 -5.91 -6.26 10.26
C LEU A 169 -5.60 -6.34 11.76
N ASP A 170 -6.50 -6.88 12.58
CA ASP A 170 -6.25 -7.02 14.03
C ASP A 170 -5.07 -7.95 14.32
N GLY A 171 -4.93 -9.05 13.58
CA GLY A 171 -3.76 -9.93 13.67
C GLY A 171 -2.45 -9.22 13.32
N VAL A 172 -2.44 -8.43 12.25
CA VAL A 172 -1.27 -7.64 11.86
C VAL A 172 -0.97 -6.52 12.86
N ARG A 173 -1.99 -5.84 13.41
CA ARG A 173 -1.82 -4.82 14.47
C ARG A 173 -1.20 -5.42 15.72
N ALA A 174 -1.63 -6.60 16.14
CA ALA A 174 -1.06 -7.30 17.28
C ALA A 174 0.43 -7.61 17.05
N SER A 175 0.77 -8.14 15.87
CA SER A 175 2.15 -8.45 15.49
C SER A 175 3.06 -7.21 15.44
N LEU A 176 2.55 -6.08 14.91
CA LEU A 176 3.27 -4.81 14.90
C LEU A 176 3.51 -4.27 16.32
N ASN A 177 2.50 -4.35 17.20
CA ASN A 177 2.64 -3.90 18.58
C ASN A 177 3.66 -4.76 19.35
N GLU A 178 3.60 -6.08 19.21
CA GLU A 178 4.54 -7.01 19.85
C GLU A 178 5.98 -6.81 19.35
N LEU A 179 6.17 -6.61 18.04
CA LEU A 179 7.49 -6.26 17.49
C LEU A 179 8.03 -4.98 18.14
N ALA A 180 7.19 -3.95 18.22
CA ALA A 180 7.59 -2.66 18.77
C ALA A 180 7.85 -2.69 20.30
N GLU A 181 7.40 -3.71 21.03
CA GLU A 181 7.79 -3.88 22.45
C GLU A 181 9.30 -4.11 22.62
N HIS A 182 9.95 -4.68 21.59
CA HIS A 182 11.38 -4.94 21.57
C HIS A 182 12.21 -3.75 21.07
N TRP A 183 11.55 -2.66 20.63
CA TRP A 183 12.22 -1.47 20.13
C TRP A 183 12.42 -0.42 21.21
N THR A 184 13.57 0.25 21.17
CA THR A 184 13.80 1.47 21.95
C THR A 184 12.89 2.61 21.46
N ARG A 185 12.80 3.69 22.25
CA ARG A 185 12.05 4.89 21.83
C ARG A 185 12.64 5.48 20.55
N GLU A 186 13.96 5.49 20.42
CA GLU A 186 14.68 6.00 19.26
C GLU A 186 14.36 5.19 18.00
N GLN A 187 14.26 3.86 18.11
CA GLN A 187 13.86 2.98 17.00
C GLN A 187 12.40 3.19 16.60
N LYS A 188 11.49 3.39 17.57
CA LYS A 188 10.10 3.77 17.30
C LYS A 188 10.02 5.12 16.58
N ASP A 189 10.74 6.12 17.08
CA ASP A 189 10.80 7.46 16.46
C ASP A 189 11.42 7.40 15.07
N HIS A 190 12.41 6.54 14.87
CA HIS A 190 12.96 6.24 13.55
C HIS A 190 11.84 5.76 12.63
N CYS A 191 11.18 4.64 12.93
CA CYS A 191 10.03 4.14 12.15
C CYS A 191 9.02 5.27 11.82
N LEU A 192 8.63 6.09 12.80
CA LEU A 192 7.66 7.17 12.56
C LEU A 192 8.14 8.26 11.59
N ARG A 193 9.44 8.57 11.52
CA ARG A 193 10.01 9.57 10.59
C ARG A 193 9.82 9.19 9.13
N GLU A 194 9.80 7.90 8.82
CA GLU A 194 9.69 7.40 7.43
C GLU A 194 8.27 7.52 6.85
N THR A 195 7.27 7.84 7.67
CA THR A 195 5.86 7.93 7.25
C THR A 195 5.68 8.87 6.05
N GLN A 196 6.40 10.00 6.02
CA GLN A 196 6.29 10.96 4.91
C GLN A 196 6.75 10.36 3.58
N ASP A 197 7.83 9.58 3.59
CA ASP A 197 8.36 8.94 2.39
C ASP A 197 7.45 7.80 1.93
N ALA A 198 6.86 7.03 2.84
CA ALA A 198 5.82 6.04 2.51
C ALA A 198 4.63 6.67 1.75
N PHE A 199 4.18 7.86 2.17
CA PHE A 199 3.13 8.62 1.47
C PHE A 199 3.61 9.14 0.11
N ARG A 200 4.85 9.63 0.03
CA ARG A 200 5.43 10.12 -1.24
C ARG A 200 5.44 9.01 -2.29
N TYR A 201 5.95 7.83 -1.95
CA TYR A 201 6.01 6.70 -2.86
C TYR A 201 4.62 6.20 -3.26
N SER A 202 3.71 6.07 -2.30
CA SER A 202 2.31 5.69 -2.58
C SER A 202 1.64 6.71 -3.50
N GLY A 203 1.87 8.00 -3.27
CA GLY A 203 1.37 9.09 -4.11
C GLY A 203 1.93 9.07 -5.54
N MET A 204 3.15 8.55 -5.75
CA MET A 204 3.71 8.37 -7.10
C MET A 204 2.96 7.29 -7.87
N LEU A 205 2.63 6.16 -7.24
CA LEU A 205 1.82 5.10 -7.86
C LEU A 205 0.42 5.63 -8.25
N MET A 206 -0.20 6.39 -7.34
CA MET A 206 -1.54 6.92 -7.56
C MET A 206 -1.65 7.84 -8.79
N LYS A 207 -0.55 8.51 -9.18
CA LYS A 207 -0.52 9.36 -10.38
C LYS A 207 -0.65 8.56 -11.67
N CYS A 208 -0.18 7.30 -11.69
CA CYS A 208 -0.30 6.43 -12.86
C CYS A 208 -1.74 6.29 -13.34
N MET A 209 -2.73 6.35 -12.43
CA MET A 209 -4.15 6.20 -12.79
C MET A 209 -4.65 7.27 -13.76
N THR A 210 -4.06 8.46 -13.74
CA THR A 210 -4.49 9.65 -14.50
C THR A 210 -3.56 10.03 -15.63
N GLU A 211 -2.42 9.34 -15.77
CA GLU A 211 -1.45 9.49 -16.86
C GLU A 211 -1.81 8.59 -18.05
#